data_AF-A0A017H7Q3-F1
#
_entry.id   AF-A0A017H7Q3-F1
#
_cell.length_a   1.000
_cell.length_b   1.000
_cell.length_c   1.000
_cell.angle_alpha   90.00
_cell.angle_beta   90.00
_cell.angle_gamma   90.00
#
_symmetry.space_group_name_H-M   'P 1'
#
loop_
_entity.id
_entity.type
_entity.pdbx_description
1 polymer ?
#
loop_
_entity_poly.entity_id
_entity_poly.type
_entity_poly.pdbx_seq_one_letter_code
_entity_poly.pdbx_strand_id
1 'polypeptide(L)'
;MSNKHTLQKLKSIDSNVDIIYYDLTRESLGIPVVRVVITNPIQMLASPLTIVSPRMYSFQKNMGYSDVKARYEDFYMGIYPH
;
A
#
# COMPACT_ATOMS: atom_id res chain seq x y z
N MET A 1 5.46 11.01 -17.34
CA MET A 1 6.20 11.42 -16.13
C MET A 1 7.44 10.55 -16.01
N SER A 2 8.62 11.11 -15.71
CA SER A 2 9.88 10.35 -15.64
C SER A 2 9.95 9.50 -14.36
N ASN A 3 10.40 8.25 -14.44
CA ASN A 3 10.57 7.34 -13.29
C ASN A 3 11.42 7.96 -12.15
N LYS A 4 12.35 8.86 -12.48
CA LYS A 4 13.13 9.62 -11.48
C LYS A 4 12.25 10.45 -10.54
N HIS A 5 11.17 11.02 -11.06
CA HIS A 5 10.25 11.86 -10.29
C HIS A 5 9.46 11.03 -9.25
N THR A 6 9.07 9.81 -9.61
CA THR A 6 8.35 8.90 -8.69
C THR A 6 9.25 8.43 -7.55
N LEU A 7 10.51 8.08 -7.84
CA LEU A 7 11.49 7.69 -6.81
C LEU A 7 11.79 8.83 -5.83
N GLN A 8 11.96 10.06 -6.34
CA GLN A 8 12.17 11.24 -5.52
C GLN A 8 10.98 11.52 -4.59
N LYS A 9 9.75 11.38 -5.09
CA LYS A 9 8.54 11.49 -4.27
C LYS A 9 8.50 10.45 -3.14
N LEU A 10 8.79 9.19 -3.46
CA LEU A 10 8.82 8.12 -2.44
C LEU A 10 9.88 8.40 -1.36
N LYS A 11 11.10 8.80 -1.77
CA LYS A 11 12.16 9.17 -0.82
C LYS A 11 11.86 10.44 0.00
N SER A 12 11.02 11.33 -0.51
CA SER A 12 10.58 12.51 0.25
C SER A 12 9.55 12.19 1.34
N ILE A 13 8.83 11.06 1.21
CA ILE A 13 7.88 10.57 2.22
C ILE A 13 8.62 9.85 3.34
N ASP A 14 9.59 9.01 2.98
CA ASP A 14 10.49 8.34 3.94
C ASP A 14 11.83 8.06 3.26
N SER A 15 12.91 8.54 3.87
CA SER A 15 14.27 8.42 3.36
C SER A 15 14.82 6.99 3.42
N ASN A 16 14.20 6.12 4.23
CA ASN A 16 14.59 4.73 4.43
C ASN A 16 13.82 3.74 3.53
N VAL A 17 13.09 4.24 2.54
CA VAL A 17 12.38 3.39 1.57
C VAL A 17 13.37 2.72 0.63
N ASP A 18 13.38 1.38 0.64
CA ASP A 18 14.02 0.59 -0.40
C ASP A 18 12.99 0.11 -1.43
N ILE A 19 13.40 0.10 -2.69
CA ILE A 19 12.57 -0.33 -3.81
C ILE A 19 13.30 -1.48 -4.49
N ILE A 20 12.75 -2.67 -4.33
CA ILE A 20 13.26 -3.92 -4.89
C ILE A 20 12.33 -4.31 -6.05
N TYR A 21 12.89 -4.69 -7.19
CA TYR A 21 12.09 -5.18 -8.32
C TYR A 21 12.53 -6.58 -8.74
N TYR A 22 11.54 -7.36 -9.17
CA TYR A 22 11.72 -8.70 -9.69
C TYR A 22 11.13 -8.76 -11.10
N ASP A 23 11.95 -9.18 -12.06
CA ASP A 23 11.48 -9.49 -13.39
C ASP A 23 10.78 -10.86 -13.37
N LEU A 24 9.53 -10.87 -13.83
CA LEU A 24 8.66 -12.04 -13.93
C LEU A 24 8.29 -12.32 -15.39
N THR A 25 8.98 -11.70 -16.34
CA THR A 25 8.78 -11.89 -17.77
C THR A 25 8.98 -13.36 -18.12
N ARG A 26 7.96 -13.97 -18.71
CA ARG A 26 8.06 -15.31 -19.30
C ARG A 26 8.37 -15.15 -20.78
N GLU A 27 9.51 -15.65 -21.22
CA GLU A 27 9.94 -15.55 -22.64
C GLU A 27 8.86 -16.05 -23.61
N SER A 28 8.16 -17.13 -23.24
CA SER A 28 7.08 -17.72 -24.04
C SER A 28 5.88 -16.79 -24.26
N LEU A 29 5.70 -15.78 -23.42
CA LEU A 29 4.62 -14.79 -23.53
C LEU A 29 5.09 -13.50 -24.20
N GLY A 30 6.39 -13.19 -24.16
CA GLY A 30 6.96 -11.97 -24.72
C GLY A 30 6.46 -10.66 -24.08
N ILE A 31 5.69 -10.74 -23.00
CA ILE A 31 5.11 -9.59 -22.29
C ILE A 31 5.97 -9.30 -21.06
N PRO A 32 6.56 -8.10 -20.93
CA PRO A 32 7.32 -7.72 -19.75
C PRO A 32 6.42 -7.66 -18.50
N VAL A 33 6.80 -8.37 -17.44
CA VAL A 33 6.09 -8.36 -16.16
C VAL A 33 7.09 -8.09 -15.05
N VAL A 34 6.82 -7.11 -14.18
CA VAL A 34 7.68 -6.77 -13.06
C VAL A 34 6.86 -6.73 -11.78
N ARG A 35 7.38 -7.35 -10.72
CA ARG A 35 6.88 -7.17 -9.34
C ARG A 35 7.78 -6.19 -8.62
N VAL A 36 7.20 -5.12 -8.09
CA VAL A 36 7.91 -4.13 -7.26
C VAL A 36 7.53 -4.34 -5.80
N VAL A 37 8.52 -4.43 -4.93
CA VAL A 37 8.39 -4.52 -3.48
C VAL A 37 9.01 -3.25 -2.88
N ILE A 38 8.24 -2.55 -2.07
CA ILE A 38 8.67 -1.33 -1.38
C ILE A 38 8.75 -1.67 0.11
N THR A 39 9.91 -1.50 0.74
CA THR A 39 10.09 -1.72 2.18
C THR A 39 9.66 -0.45 2.93
N ASN A 40 8.75 -0.61 3.92
CA ASN A 40 8.22 0.48 4.75
C ASN A 40 7.56 1.68 4.00
N PRO A 41 6.80 2.52 4.71
CA PRO A 41 5.55 2.14 5.38
C PRO A 41 4.40 1.79 4.40
N ILE A 42 4.61 1.84 3.08
CA ILE A 42 3.55 1.63 2.09
C ILE A 42 3.62 0.20 1.55
N GLN A 43 2.96 -0.71 2.24
CA GLN A 43 2.60 -2.03 1.72
C GLN A 43 1.10 -2.03 1.39
N MET A 44 0.76 -2.01 0.10
CA MET A 44 -0.64 -2.19 -0.34
C MET A 44 -0.96 -3.69 -0.38
N LEU A 45 -1.83 -4.12 0.52
CA LEU A 45 -2.23 -5.53 0.71
C LEU A 45 -3.44 -5.88 -0.15
N ALA A 46 -3.31 -6.94 -0.95
CA ALA A 46 -4.42 -7.80 -1.37
C ALA A 46 -4.43 -9.05 -0.46
N SER A 47 -4.88 -8.88 0.78
CA SER A 47 -5.14 -9.94 1.77
C SER A 47 -5.85 -9.29 2.96
N PRO A 48 -6.63 -10.02 3.80
CA PRO A 48 -7.29 -9.40 4.94
C PRO A 48 -6.26 -8.64 5.75
N LEU A 49 -6.58 -7.37 6.06
CA LEU A 49 -5.68 -6.45 6.76
C LEU A 49 -5.24 -7.13 8.06
N THR A 50 -4.05 -7.72 8.08
CA THR A 50 -3.55 -8.43 9.27
C THR A 50 -3.08 -7.42 10.32
N ILE A 51 -2.62 -6.25 9.87
CA ILE A 51 -2.20 -5.11 10.68
C ILE A 51 -2.62 -3.83 9.95
N VAL A 52 -3.53 -3.06 10.54
CA VAL A 52 -3.91 -1.73 10.07
C VAL A 52 -2.97 -0.72 10.71
N SER A 53 -2.38 0.14 9.88
CA SER A 53 -1.58 1.24 10.41
C SER A 53 -2.43 2.13 11.33
N PRO A 54 -1.87 2.72 12.41
CA PRO A 54 -2.61 3.62 13.30
C PRO A 54 -3.32 4.78 12.58
N ARG A 55 -2.77 5.20 11.43
CA ARG A 55 -3.35 6.23 10.57
C ARG A 55 -4.74 5.84 10.06
N MET A 56 -5.02 4.56 9.87
CA MET A 56 -6.28 4.10 9.30
C MET A 56 -7.48 4.37 10.22
N TYR A 57 -7.27 4.40 11.54
CA TYR A 57 -8.28 4.83 12.52
C TYR A 57 -8.66 6.31 12.40
N SER A 58 -7.79 7.14 11.81
CA SER A 58 -8.01 8.57 11.60
C SER A 58 -8.37 8.93 10.15
N PHE A 59 -8.30 7.96 9.24
CA PHE A 59 -8.40 8.22 7.80
C PHE A 59 -9.75 8.83 7.41
N GLN A 60 -10.86 8.25 7.87
CA GLN A 60 -12.20 8.71 7.53
C GLN A 60 -12.45 10.15 7.99
N LYS A 61 -11.98 10.49 9.19
CA LYS A 61 -12.07 11.85 9.75
C LYS A 61 -11.22 12.84 8.95
N ASN A 62 -9.97 12.48 8.65
CA ASN A 62 -9.05 13.37 7.93
C ASN A 62 -9.52 13.67 6.50
N MET A 63 -10.25 12.73 5.88
CA MET A 63 -10.80 12.90 4.53
C MET A 63 -12.23 13.46 4.52
N GLY A 64 -12.83 13.73 5.69
CA GLY A 64 -14.20 14.26 5.79
C GLY A 64 -15.29 13.26 5.40
N TYR A 65 -14.99 11.95 5.41
CA TYR A 65 -15.96 10.90 5.08
C TYR A 65 -16.85 10.52 6.25
N SER A 66 -16.35 10.65 7.48
CA SER A 66 -17.08 10.34 8.70
C SER A 66 -16.43 11.02 9.90
N ASP A 67 -17.24 11.51 10.83
CA ASP A 67 -16.79 12.02 12.14
C ASP A 67 -16.63 10.91 13.19
N VAL A 68 -17.13 9.71 12.91
CA VAL A 68 -17.02 8.55 13.79
C VAL A 68 -15.62 7.94 13.67
N LYS A 69 -14.90 7.87 14.78
CA LYS A 69 -13.59 7.22 14.84
C LYS A 69 -13.78 5.72 14.62
N ALA A 70 -13.14 5.17 13.59
CA ALA A 70 -13.10 3.73 13.36
C ALA A 70 -12.47 3.03 14.57
N ARG A 71 -12.96 1.84 14.89
CA ARG A 71 -12.49 0.98 15.98
C ARG A 71 -11.85 -0.28 15.42
N TYR A 72 -11.24 -1.07 16.30
CA TYR A 72 -10.58 -2.31 15.90
C TYR A 72 -11.61 -3.28 15.26
N GLU A 73 -12.78 -3.40 15.86
CA GLU A 73 -13.84 -4.28 15.42
C GLU A 73 -14.29 -3.96 13.99
N ASP A 74 -14.29 -2.68 13.62
CA ASP A 74 -14.71 -2.22 12.31
C ASP A 74 -13.75 -2.65 11.18
N PHE A 75 -12.47 -2.92 11.51
CA PHE A 75 -11.47 -3.40 10.55
C PHE A 75 -11.25 -4.92 10.57
N TYR A 76 -11.44 -5.55 11.73
CA TYR A 76 -10.99 -6.92 11.97
C TYR A 76 -12.11 -7.91 12.32
N MET A 77 -13.28 -7.40 12.69
CA MET A 77 -14.40 -8.22 13.16
C MET A 77 -15.72 -7.91 12.43
N GLY A 78 -15.66 -7.07 11.39
CA GLY A 78 -16.78 -6.79 10.51
C GLY A 78 -17.11 -7.96 9.58
N ILE A 79 -18.30 -7.93 8.98
CA ILE A 79 -18.73 -8.88 7.96
C ILE A 79 -17.79 -8.70 6.76
N TYR A 80 -16.85 -9.62 6.57
CA TYR A 80 -15.92 -9.58 5.45
C TYR A 80 -16.69 -9.91 4.15
N PRO A 81 -16.65 -9.06 3.10
CA PRO A 81 -17.25 -9.42 1.83
C PRO A 81 -16.40 -10.53 1.19
N HIS A 82 -17.04 -11.67 0.94
CA HIS A 82 -16.46 -12.81 0.20
C HIS A 82 -16.21 -12.46 -1.27
#